data_AF-A0A1M5C318-F1
#
_entry.id   AF-A0A1M5C318-F1
#
_cell.length_a   1.000
_cell.length_b   1.000
_cell.length_c   1.000
_cell.angle_alpha   90.00
_cell.angle_beta   90.00
_cell.angle_gamma   90.00
#
_symmetry.space_group_name_H-M   'P 1'
#
loop_
_entity.id
_entity.type
_entity.pdbx_description
1 polymer ?
#
loop_
_entity_poly.entity_id
_entity_poly.type
_entity_poly.pdbx_seq_one_letter_code
_entity_poly.pdbx_strand_id
1 'polypeptide(L)'
;MRIHIWGIGLLAFLLGACIENDIPYPYIPGEIQEFEIEGQTEDTKIDATKRTVVLTVDELVELEELKVTKLVANSEAKILPDEAVCASAKQFPDFSFTSLSDLPSNANTKINFTNPVKILLRTYQDYPWTVTVNQVINRTINVENQVGQPVIDELNHIVLIYVSASQSLKDVKINALE
;
A
#
# COMPACT_ATOMS: atom_id res chain seq x y z
N MET A 1 -7.38 81.61 -36.98
CA MET A 1 -8.77 81.09 -36.88
C MET A 1 -8.79 80.08 -35.73
N ARG A 2 -9.44 80.44 -34.62
CA ARG A 2 -9.60 79.59 -33.42
C ARG A 2 -10.72 78.60 -33.66
N ILE A 3 -10.50 77.32 -33.37
CA ILE A 3 -11.56 76.39 -32.96
C ILE A 3 -10.98 75.45 -31.90
N HIS A 4 -11.42 75.63 -30.65
CA HIS A 4 -11.32 74.64 -29.58
C HIS A 4 -12.61 73.83 -29.58
N ILE A 5 -12.51 72.50 -29.54
CA ILE A 5 -13.58 71.63 -29.02
C ILE A 5 -12.93 70.59 -28.11
N TRP A 6 -13.25 70.70 -26.83
CA TRP A 6 -13.05 69.69 -25.80
C TRP A 6 -13.97 68.48 -26.08
N GLY A 7 -13.42 67.28 -25.96
CA GLY A 7 -14.17 66.01 -25.99
C GLY A 7 -13.58 65.04 -24.99
N ILE A 8 -14.16 65.01 -23.79
CA ILE A 8 -13.93 64.03 -22.72
C ILE A 8 -14.66 62.73 -23.07
N GLY A 9 -14.05 61.58 -22.76
CA GLY A 9 -14.68 60.25 -22.76
C GLY A 9 -14.37 59.47 -24.03
N LEU A 10 -13.98 58.20 -24.01
CA LEU A 10 -14.25 57.14 -23.05
C LEU A 10 -13.07 56.17 -23.11
N LEU A 11 -12.44 55.93 -21.98
CA LEU A 11 -11.42 54.91 -21.76
C LEU A 11 -12.07 53.53 -22.02
N ALA A 12 -11.83 52.94 -23.19
CA ALA A 12 -12.23 51.56 -23.46
C ALA A 12 -11.33 50.63 -22.64
N PHE A 13 -11.74 50.36 -21.40
CA PHE A 13 -11.30 49.24 -20.60
C PHE A 13 -11.58 47.96 -21.37
N LEU A 14 -10.60 47.51 -22.15
CA LEU A 14 -10.48 46.11 -22.54
C LEU A 14 -10.11 45.35 -21.26
N LEU A 15 -11.12 45.08 -20.43
CA LEU A 15 -10.98 44.09 -19.36
C LEU A 15 -10.66 42.78 -20.06
N GLY A 16 -9.41 42.34 -19.92
CA GLY A 16 -9.06 40.94 -20.07
C GLY A 16 -9.91 40.19 -19.07
N ALA A 17 -11.03 39.64 -19.53
CA ALA A 17 -11.74 38.64 -18.78
C ALA A 17 -10.81 37.43 -18.72
N CYS A 18 -10.00 37.36 -17.67
CA CYS A 18 -9.50 36.08 -17.18
C CYS A 18 -10.76 35.28 -16.87
N ILE A 19 -11.11 34.34 -17.74
CA ILE A 19 -12.07 33.30 -17.35
C ILE A 19 -11.30 32.41 -16.39
N GLU A 20 -11.28 32.81 -15.12
CA GLU A 20 -10.97 31.92 -14.02
C GLU A 20 -12.08 30.87 -14.04
N ASN A 21 -11.70 29.60 -14.19
CA ASN A 21 -12.68 28.53 -14.20
C ASN A 21 -13.13 28.29 -12.74
N ASP A 22 -14.07 29.10 -12.25
CA ASP A 22 -14.60 29.12 -10.88
C ASP A 22 -15.53 27.92 -10.56
N ILE A 23 -15.56 26.90 -11.42
CA ILE A 23 -16.34 25.68 -11.18
C ILE A 23 -15.48 24.71 -10.37
N PRO A 24 -15.84 24.40 -9.11
CA PRO A 24 -15.11 23.41 -8.34
C PRO A 24 -15.19 22.06 -9.06
N TYR A 25 -14.04 21.41 -9.22
CA TYR A 25 -14.00 20.08 -9.83
C TYR A 25 -14.89 19.10 -9.04
N PRO A 26 -15.53 18.14 -9.74
CA PRO A 26 -16.28 17.09 -9.08
C PRO A 26 -15.43 16.38 -8.03
N TYR A 27 -15.98 16.18 -6.83
CA TYR A 27 -15.36 15.35 -5.81
C TYR A 27 -15.57 13.88 -6.16
N ILE A 28 -14.52 13.22 -6.63
CA ILE A 28 -14.52 11.78 -6.91
C ILE A 28 -13.43 11.13 -6.05
N PRO A 29 -13.79 10.39 -4.98
CA PRO A 29 -12.81 9.72 -4.15
C PRO A 29 -12.08 8.63 -4.96
N GLY A 30 -10.76 8.53 -4.74
CA GLY A 30 -9.97 7.40 -5.23
C GLY A 30 -10.05 6.25 -4.23
N GLU A 31 -10.71 5.17 -4.60
CA GLU A 31 -10.96 4.01 -3.73
C GLU A 31 -10.39 2.71 -4.31
N ILE A 32 -9.63 1.98 -3.49
CA ILE A 32 -9.24 0.60 -3.77
C ILE A 32 -10.41 -0.29 -3.34
N GLN A 33 -10.94 -1.08 -4.28
CA GLN A 33 -12.07 -1.99 -4.09
C GLN A 33 -11.58 -3.42 -3.87
N GLU A 34 -10.54 -3.84 -4.60
CA GLU A 34 -9.94 -5.16 -4.47
C GLU A 34 -8.42 -5.05 -4.60
N PHE A 35 -7.69 -5.86 -3.82
CA PHE A 35 -6.23 -5.93 -3.83
C PHE A 35 -5.82 -7.34 -3.45
N GLU A 36 -5.04 -8.01 -4.29
CA GLU A 36 -4.50 -9.35 -4.00
C GLU A 36 -3.02 -9.40 -4.37
N ILE A 37 -2.29 -10.26 -3.66
CA ILE A 37 -0.87 -10.52 -3.85
C ILE A 37 -0.62 -12.02 -3.98
N GLU A 38 0.52 -12.37 -4.58
CA GLU A 38 0.99 -13.76 -4.62
C GLU A 38 1.24 -14.30 -3.20
N GLY A 39 0.88 -15.56 -2.94
CA GLY A 39 1.13 -16.20 -1.64
C GLY A 39 0.24 -15.72 -0.48
N GLN A 40 -0.84 -15.00 -0.76
CA GLN A 40 -1.81 -14.53 0.25
C GLN A 40 -2.51 -15.71 0.95
N THR A 41 -2.63 -15.61 2.28
CA THR A 41 -3.17 -16.69 3.14
C THR A 41 -4.51 -16.34 3.82
N GLU A 42 -4.86 -15.07 3.90
CA GLU A 42 -6.14 -14.58 4.46
C GLU A 42 -6.81 -13.60 3.49
N ASP A 43 -8.11 -13.34 3.68
CA ASP A 43 -8.81 -12.30 2.93
C ASP A 43 -8.21 -10.89 3.19
N THR A 44 -8.16 -10.09 2.13
CA THR A 44 -7.67 -8.71 2.18
C THR A 44 -8.56 -7.82 3.05
N LYS A 45 -7.94 -7.06 3.96
CA LYS A 45 -8.64 -6.10 4.82
C LYS A 45 -8.46 -4.69 4.27
N ILE A 46 -9.53 -4.13 3.71
CA ILE A 46 -9.54 -2.77 3.13
C ILE A 46 -10.36 -1.84 4.04
N ASP A 47 -9.76 -0.72 4.45
CA ASP A 47 -10.43 0.36 5.17
C ASP A 47 -10.38 1.63 4.32
N ALA A 48 -11.49 1.92 3.63
CA ALA A 48 -11.60 3.09 2.76
C ALA A 48 -11.58 4.43 3.52
N THR A 49 -11.99 4.44 4.78
CA THR A 49 -11.98 5.67 5.60
C THR A 49 -10.54 6.04 5.96
N LYS A 50 -9.72 5.05 6.33
CA LYS A 50 -8.30 5.24 6.65
C LYS A 50 -7.39 5.18 5.41
N ARG A 51 -7.91 4.74 4.26
CA ARG A 51 -7.15 4.45 3.03
C ARG A 51 -6.01 3.48 3.30
N THR A 52 -6.35 2.35 3.90
CA THR A 52 -5.38 1.29 4.22
C THR A 52 -5.81 -0.04 3.64
N VAL A 53 -4.85 -0.80 3.15
CA VAL A 53 -4.98 -2.20 2.75
C VAL A 53 -4.03 -3.03 3.61
N VAL A 54 -4.54 -4.09 4.23
CA VAL A 54 -3.75 -5.05 4.99
C VAL A 54 -3.92 -6.43 4.37
N LEU A 55 -2.80 -7.04 3.99
CA LEU A 55 -2.71 -8.37 3.41
C LEU A 55 -1.90 -9.26 4.35
N THR A 56 -2.12 -10.58 4.28
CA THR A 56 -1.40 -11.56 5.11
C THR A 56 -0.79 -12.63 4.22
N VAL A 57 0.47 -12.99 4.47
CA VAL A 57 1.21 -14.06 3.77
C VAL A 57 1.90 -14.98 4.78
N ASP A 58 2.35 -16.15 4.33
CA ASP A 58 3.18 -17.05 5.13
C ASP A 58 4.66 -16.61 5.19
N GLU A 59 5.42 -17.26 6.06
CA GLU A 59 6.84 -16.98 6.32
C GLU A 59 7.79 -17.29 5.15
N LEU A 60 7.36 -18.08 4.16
CA LEU A 60 8.18 -18.47 3.01
C LEU A 60 8.06 -17.47 1.85
N VAL A 61 7.06 -16.59 1.89
CA VAL A 61 6.87 -15.55 0.88
C VAL A 61 7.96 -14.47 0.97
N GLU A 62 8.65 -14.23 -0.13
CA GLU A 62 9.62 -13.14 -0.28
C GLU A 62 8.90 -11.79 -0.45
N LEU A 63 9.20 -10.82 0.42
CA LEU A 63 8.49 -9.53 0.44
C LEU A 63 9.15 -8.48 -0.46
N GLU A 64 10.43 -8.65 -0.81
CA GLU A 64 11.24 -7.68 -1.55
C GLU A 64 10.81 -7.53 -3.01
N GLU A 65 10.25 -8.58 -3.61
CA GLU A 65 9.80 -8.60 -5.00
C GLU A 65 8.39 -9.23 -5.16
N LEU A 66 7.50 -8.95 -4.22
CA LEU A 66 6.18 -9.58 -4.19
C LEU A 66 5.26 -9.05 -5.29
N LYS A 67 4.62 -9.95 -6.04
CA LYS A 67 3.73 -9.57 -7.14
C LYS A 67 2.35 -9.19 -6.60
N VAL A 68 1.84 -8.03 -7.04
CA VAL A 68 0.42 -7.72 -6.98
C VAL A 68 -0.28 -8.46 -8.13
N THR A 69 -1.19 -9.37 -7.80
CA THR A 69 -1.89 -10.23 -8.77
C THR A 69 -3.20 -9.63 -9.24
N LYS A 70 -3.78 -8.75 -8.43
CA LYS A 70 -5.03 -8.04 -8.71
C LYS A 70 -5.05 -6.69 -7.99
N LEU A 71 -5.53 -5.66 -8.69
CA LEU A 71 -5.74 -4.35 -8.11
C LEU A 71 -6.90 -3.67 -8.85
N VAL A 72 -8.01 -3.48 -8.15
CA VAL A 72 -9.20 -2.82 -8.69
C VAL A 72 -9.44 -1.54 -7.92
N ALA A 73 -9.30 -0.41 -8.60
CA ALA A 73 -9.74 0.89 -8.14
C ALA A 73 -11.03 1.32 -8.87
N ASN A 74 -11.71 2.35 -8.36
CA ASN A 74 -12.84 2.95 -9.08
C ASN A 74 -12.41 3.50 -10.46
N SER A 75 -13.33 3.48 -11.42
CA SER A 75 -13.08 3.68 -12.86
C SER A 75 -12.34 4.97 -13.23
N GLU A 76 -12.47 6.01 -12.41
CA GLU A 76 -11.92 7.34 -12.66
C GLU A 76 -10.48 7.49 -12.13
N ALA A 77 -10.01 6.54 -11.33
CA ALA A 77 -8.72 6.61 -10.66
C ALA A 77 -7.60 6.03 -11.54
N LYS A 78 -6.57 6.84 -11.76
CA LYS A 78 -5.26 6.34 -12.19
C LYS A 78 -4.49 5.80 -11.00
N ILE A 79 -3.79 4.70 -11.23
CA ILE A 79 -2.98 4.03 -10.21
C ILE A 79 -1.53 4.43 -10.39
N LEU A 80 -0.89 4.90 -9.33
CA LEU A 80 0.53 5.22 -9.32
C LEU A 80 1.20 4.51 -8.13
N PRO A 81 2.12 3.56 -8.37
CA PRO A 81 2.87 2.93 -7.29
C PRO A 81 3.91 3.91 -6.73
N ASP A 82 4.43 3.60 -5.54
CA ASP A 82 5.62 4.27 -5.02
C ASP A 82 6.86 3.88 -5.83
N GLU A 83 7.47 4.88 -6.46
CA GLU A 83 8.63 4.70 -7.34
C GLU A 83 9.88 4.20 -6.61
N ALA A 84 9.98 4.39 -5.30
CA ALA A 84 11.16 3.98 -4.52
C ALA A 84 11.21 2.48 -4.25
N VAL A 85 10.06 1.81 -4.24
CA VAL A 85 9.90 0.39 -3.85
C VAL A 85 9.36 -0.50 -4.96
N CYS A 86 8.87 0.09 -6.05
CA CYS A 86 8.47 -0.66 -7.24
C CYS A 86 9.67 -0.86 -8.16
N ALA A 87 10.02 -2.11 -8.45
CA ALA A 87 11.17 -2.47 -9.29
C ALA A 87 11.14 -1.78 -10.67
N SER A 88 9.94 -1.55 -11.21
CA SER A 88 9.72 -0.82 -12.46
C SER A 88 8.44 0.00 -12.41
N ALA A 89 8.42 1.13 -11.71
CA ALA A 89 7.22 1.97 -11.58
C ALA A 89 6.57 2.37 -12.92
N LYS A 90 7.35 2.59 -13.98
CA LYS A 90 6.85 2.90 -15.34
C LYS A 90 6.16 1.72 -16.04
N GLN A 91 6.44 0.50 -15.60
CA GLN A 91 5.85 -0.74 -16.12
C GLN A 91 4.72 -1.25 -15.22
N PHE A 92 4.48 -0.60 -14.08
CA PHE A 92 3.32 -0.90 -13.26
C PHE A 92 2.05 -0.40 -13.97
N PRO A 93 0.97 -1.18 -14.03
CA PRO A 93 -0.27 -0.76 -14.66
C PRO A 93 -0.87 0.48 -13.99
N ASP A 94 -1.18 1.53 -14.76
CA ASP A 94 -1.83 2.74 -14.26
C ASP A 94 -3.36 2.63 -14.19
N PHE A 95 -3.90 1.42 -14.36
CA PHE A 95 -5.31 1.08 -14.46
C PHE A 95 -5.65 -0.20 -13.67
N SER A 96 -6.92 -0.39 -13.38
CA SER A 96 -7.44 -1.58 -12.66
C SER A 96 -7.24 -2.87 -13.47
N PHE A 97 -6.78 -3.93 -12.81
CA PHE A 97 -6.63 -5.26 -13.40
C PHE A 97 -7.12 -6.36 -12.45
N THR A 98 -7.79 -7.35 -13.02
CA THR A 98 -8.39 -8.47 -12.26
C THR A 98 -7.47 -9.68 -12.14
N SER A 99 -6.46 -9.77 -13.00
CA SER A 99 -5.49 -10.85 -13.02
C SER A 99 -4.21 -10.44 -13.76
N LEU A 100 -3.12 -11.16 -13.54
CA LEU A 100 -1.87 -10.96 -14.28
C LEU A 100 -2.01 -11.24 -15.80
N SER A 101 -2.97 -12.09 -16.21
CA SER A 101 -3.21 -12.37 -17.63
C SER A 101 -3.84 -11.22 -18.39
N ASP A 102 -4.43 -10.24 -17.68
CA ASP A 102 -5.03 -9.04 -18.29
C ASP A 102 -3.98 -7.99 -18.64
N LEU A 103 -2.74 -8.19 -18.20
CA LEU A 103 -1.67 -7.22 -18.32
C LEU A 103 -0.86 -7.38 -19.62
N PRO A 104 -0.33 -6.28 -20.17
CA PRO A 104 0.56 -6.35 -21.32
C PRO A 104 1.86 -7.08 -20.94
N SER A 105 2.52 -7.72 -21.92
CA SER A 105 3.69 -8.58 -21.67
C SER A 105 4.88 -7.87 -21.03
N ASN A 106 4.94 -6.54 -21.09
CA ASN A 106 5.98 -5.72 -20.49
C ASN A 106 5.60 -5.15 -19.11
N ALA A 107 4.42 -5.50 -18.57
CA ALA A 107 3.99 -5.06 -17.25
C ALA A 107 4.83 -5.68 -16.14
N ASN A 108 5.03 -4.93 -15.06
CA ASN A 108 5.72 -5.39 -13.86
C ASN A 108 4.96 -4.92 -12.63
N THR A 109 4.43 -5.87 -11.85
CA THR A 109 3.63 -5.60 -10.64
C THR A 109 4.38 -5.92 -9.34
N LYS A 110 5.70 -6.16 -9.42
CA LYS A 110 6.54 -6.44 -8.26
C LYS A 110 6.78 -5.18 -7.42
N ILE A 111 6.55 -5.28 -6.13
CA ILE A 111 6.78 -4.21 -5.15
C ILE A 111 7.47 -4.81 -3.92
N ASN A 112 8.40 -4.04 -3.34
CA ASN A 112 8.99 -4.37 -2.05
C ASN A 112 8.05 -3.98 -0.90
N PHE A 113 7.50 -4.97 -0.20
CA PHE A 113 6.60 -4.80 0.95
C PHE A 113 7.26 -5.09 2.31
N THR A 114 8.59 -5.07 2.40
CA THR A 114 9.29 -5.18 3.70
C THR A 114 8.89 -4.08 4.69
N ASN A 115 8.37 -2.97 4.17
CA ASN A 115 7.78 -1.87 4.93
C ASN A 115 6.43 -1.49 4.30
N PRO A 116 5.54 -0.79 5.05
CA PRO A 116 4.30 -0.26 4.47
C PRO A 116 4.59 0.66 3.28
N VAL A 117 3.93 0.41 2.15
CA VAL A 117 4.13 1.16 0.89
C VAL A 117 2.97 2.07 0.58
N LYS A 118 3.20 3.05 -0.30
CA LYS A 118 2.14 3.92 -0.81
C LYS A 118 1.70 3.50 -2.21
N ILE A 119 0.39 3.50 -2.43
CA ILE A 119 -0.19 3.54 -3.77
C ILE A 119 -1.06 4.79 -3.85
N LEU A 120 -0.82 5.62 -4.85
CA LEU A 120 -1.57 6.83 -5.08
C LEU A 120 -2.68 6.53 -6.09
N LEU A 121 -3.93 6.76 -5.69
CA LEU A 121 -5.05 6.85 -6.61
C LEU A 121 -5.28 8.31 -6.98
N ARG A 122 -5.19 8.63 -8.27
CA ARG A 122 -5.36 9.98 -8.79
C ARG A 122 -6.62 10.08 -9.64
N THR A 123 -7.57 10.88 -9.17
CA THR A 123 -8.74 11.33 -9.95
C THR A 123 -8.51 12.80 -10.35
N TYR A 124 -9.35 13.72 -9.88
CA TYR A 124 -9.06 15.17 -9.83
C TYR A 124 -8.17 15.55 -8.63
N GLN A 125 -8.12 14.67 -7.62
CA GLN A 125 -7.33 14.84 -6.41
C GLN A 125 -6.48 13.59 -6.16
N ASP A 126 -5.53 13.74 -5.24
CA ASP A 126 -4.60 12.69 -4.87
C ASP A 126 -5.08 11.99 -3.59
N TYR A 127 -5.30 10.67 -3.69
CA TYR A 127 -5.74 9.81 -2.60
C TYR A 127 -4.63 8.80 -2.29
N PRO A 128 -3.70 9.10 -1.39
CA PRO A 128 -2.65 8.17 -1.00
C PRO A 128 -3.24 7.05 -0.13
N TRP A 129 -3.04 5.81 -0.56
CA TRP A 129 -3.34 4.59 0.16
C TRP A 129 -2.07 4.00 0.76
N THR A 130 -2.20 3.40 1.95
CA THR A 130 -1.11 2.65 2.59
C THR A 130 -1.38 1.17 2.48
N VAL A 131 -0.44 0.41 1.93
CA VAL A 131 -0.54 -1.04 1.81
C VAL A 131 0.48 -1.67 2.74
N THR A 132 0.01 -2.56 3.62
CA THR A 132 0.83 -3.30 4.56
C THR A 132 0.66 -4.79 4.32
N VAL A 133 1.76 -5.52 4.22
CA VAL A 133 1.77 -6.97 4.15
C VAL A 133 2.28 -7.50 5.49
N ASN A 134 1.45 -8.27 6.17
CA ASN A 134 1.81 -8.96 7.40
C ASN A 134 2.29 -10.37 7.06
N GLN A 135 3.52 -10.68 7.44
CA GLN A 135 4.06 -12.02 7.33
C GLN A 135 3.86 -12.79 8.63
N VAL A 136 3.17 -13.92 8.58
CA VAL A 136 2.94 -14.78 9.74
C VAL A 136 4.06 -15.78 9.84
N ILE A 137 4.85 -15.69 10.92
CA ILE A 137 5.98 -16.57 11.21
C ILE A 137 5.54 -17.61 12.25
N ASN A 138 5.53 -18.89 11.87
CA ASN A 138 5.08 -19.96 12.75
C ASN A 138 6.28 -20.61 13.44
N ARG A 139 6.51 -20.25 14.71
CA ARG A 139 7.63 -20.82 15.47
C ARG A 139 7.21 -22.04 16.27
N THR A 140 7.86 -23.16 16.04
CA THR A 140 7.66 -24.40 16.81
C THR A 140 8.87 -24.63 17.71
N ILE A 141 8.65 -24.56 19.02
CA ILE A 141 9.66 -24.86 20.03
C ILE A 141 9.19 -26.05 20.87
N ASN A 142 10.00 -27.09 20.90
CA ASN A 142 9.77 -28.28 21.71
C ASN A 142 11.01 -28.60 22.53
N VAL A 143 10.90 -28.49 23.85
CA VAL A 143 11.96 -28.82 24.81
C VAL A 143 11.56 -30.02 25.66
N GLU A 144 12.52 -30.88 25.95
CA GLU A 144 12.30 -32.03 26.84
C GLU A 144 11.84 -31.56 28.23
N ASN A 145 10.82 -32.22 28.78
CA ASN A 145 10.19 -31.87 30.05
C ASN A 145 9.62 -30.43 30.11
N GLN A 146 9.24 -29.84 28.96
CA GLN A 146 8.56 -28.55 28.91
C GLN A 146 7.19 -28.61 29.60
N VAL A 147 6.84 -27.51 30.26
CA VAL A 147 5.55 -27.29 30.93
C VAL A 147 4.82 -26.16 30.23
N GLY A 148 3.69 -26.47 29.62
CA GLY A 148 2.88 -25.50 28.88
C GLY A 148 3.48 -25.10 27.53
N GLN A 149 2.92 -24.06 26.92
CA GLN A 149 3.39 -23.50 25.65
C GLN A 149 4.54 -22.50 25.90
N PRO A 150 5.48 -22.35 24.96
CA PRO A 150 6.50 -21.31 25.03
C PRO A 150 5.85 -19.92 25.01
N VAL A 151 6.43 -18.97 25.74
CA VAL A 151 6.04 -17.56 25.63
C VAL A 151 7.03 -16.88 24.68
N ILE A 152 6.53 -16.37 23.56
CA ILE A 152 7.34 -15.70 22.54
C ILE A 152 7.13 -14.18 22.69
N ASP A 153 8.20 -13.48 23.03
CA ASP A 153 8.27 -12.02 22.99
C ASP A 153 8.94 -11.60 21.68
N GLU A 154 8.12 -11.28 20.69
CA GLU A 154 8.58 -10.92 19.34
C GLU A 154 9.33 -9.58 19.32
N LEU A 155 8.98 -8.65 20.22
CA LEU A 155 9.55 -7.32 20.27
C LEU A 155 10.98 -7.34 20.80
N ASN A 156 11.21 -8.11 21.87
CA ASN A 156 12.52 -8.25 22.48
C ASN A 156 13.32 -9.42 21.90
N HIS A 157 12.74 -10.18 20.97
CA HIS A 157 13.30 -11.41 20.40
C HIS A 157 13.70 -12.45 21.46
N ILE A 158 12.84 -12.64 22.46
CA ILE A 158 13.06 -13.58 23.58
C ILE A 158 12.01 -14.67 23.54
N VAL A 159 12.43 -15.92 23.74
CA VAL A 159 11.52 -17.05 23.98
C VAL A 159 11.71 -17.55 25.41
N LEU A 160 10.63 -17.56 26.18
CA LEU A 160 10.61 -18.08 27.55
C LEU A 160 9.99 -19.47 27.56
N ILE A 161 10.76 -20.45 28.01
CA ILE A 161 10.38 -21.86 28.03
C ILE A 161 10.41 -22.32 29.48
N TYR A 162 9.28 -22.81 29.97
CA TYR A 162 9.20 -23.41 31.31
C TYR A 162 9.44 -24.90 31.18
N VAL A 163 10.32 -25.43 32.03
CA VAL A 163 10.57 -26.87 32.16
C VAL A 163 10.19 -27.34 33.56
N SER A 164 9.94 -28.64 33.72
CA SER A 164 9.61 -29.21 35.01
C SER A 164 10.77 -29.02 36.00
N ALA A 165 10.46 -28.96 37.30
CA ALA A 165 11.49 -28.76 38.33
C ALA A 165 12.53 -29.89 38.39
N SER A 166 12.22 -31.07 37.82
CA SER A 166 13.16 -32.20 37.71
C SER A 166 14.13 -32.09 36.53
N GLN A 167 13.87 -31.20 35.58
CA GLN A 167 14.77 -30.96 34.44
C GLN A 167 16.00 -30.17 34.89
N SER A 168 17.20 -30.70 34.63
CA SER A 168 18.45 -29.97 34.83
C SER A 168 18.53 -28.79 33.85
N LEU A 169 18.74 -27.58 34.37
CA LEU A 169 18.98 -26.38 33.54
C LEU A 169 20.38 -26.36 32.91
N LYS A 170 21.30 -27.21 33.38
CA LYS A 170 22.64 -27.34 32.78
C LYS A 170 22.63 -28.20 31.51
N ASP A 171 21.62 -29.07 31.37
CA ASP A 171 21.53 -30.11 30.34
C ASP A 171 20.12 -30.12 29.72
N VAL A 172 19.66 -28.96 29.24
CA VAL A 172 18.36 -28.84 28.58
C VAL A 172 18.45 -29.36 27.15
N LYS A 173 17.57 -30.29 26.78
CA LYS A 173 17.49 -30.84 25.43
C LYS A 173 16.36 -30.20 24.64
N ILE A 174 16.71 -29.63 23.48
CA ILE A 174 15.77 -29.07 22.52
C ILE A 174 15.50 -30.14 21.45
N ASN A 175 14.24 -30.52 21.29
CA ASN A 175 13.81 -31.54 20.32
C ASN A 175 13.45 -30.92 18.97
N ALA A 176 12.86 -29.72 18.96
CA ALA A 176 12.56 -28.96 17.75
C ALA A 176 12.73 -27.47 18.01
N LEU A 177 13.27 -26.78 17.01
CA LEU A 177 13.39 -25.33 16.93
C LEU A 177 13.26 -24.96 15.45
N GLU A 178 12.02 -24.67 15.05
CA GLU A 178 11.64 -24.31 13.68
C GLU A 178 10.98 -22.94 13.69
#